data_AF-A0AAD9CR27-F1
#
_entry.id   AF-A0AAD9CR27-F1
#
_cell.length_a   1.000
_cell.length_b   1.000
_cell.length_c   1.000
_cell.angle_alpha   90.00
_cell.angle_beta   90.00
_cell.angle_gamma   90.00
#
_symmetry.space_group_name_H-M   'P 1'
#
loop_
_entity.id
_entity.type
_entity.pdbx_description
1 polymer ?
#
loop_
_entity_poly.entity_id
_entity_poly.type
_entity_poly.pdbx_seq_one_letter_code
_entity_poly.pdbx_strand_id
1 'polypeptide(L)'
;MLKAEFGVRFRILHVNAKEIRLFQNPFLVDIDEAQPSYQFELAELQNCDVLKDAFKPNSLIDFYAALPNDTEVDERELQTAVSTSLLEPTKGL
;
A
#
# COMPACT_ATOMS: atom_id res chain seq x y z
N MET A 1 -16.26 -29.45 -3.80
CA MET A 1 -15.73 -28.34 -4.64
C MET A 1 -15.72 -27.02 -3.86
N LEU A 2 -16.88 -26.51 -3.43
CA LEU A 2 -17.00 -25.20 -2.76
C LEU A 2 -16.07 -24.97 -1.55
N LYS A 3 -15.91 -25.97 -0.67
CA LYS A 3 -15.02 -25.87 0.51
C LYS A 3 -13.56 -25.69 0.15
N ALA A 4 -13.09 -26.34 -0.91
CA ALA A 4 -11.70 -26.23 -1.37
C ALA A 4 -11.46 -24.85 -2.00
N GLU A 5 -12.40 -24.37 -2.82
CA GLU A 5 -12.35 -23.02 -3.42
C GLU A 5 -12.43 -21.91 -2.38
N PHE A 6 -13.26 -22.06 -1.34
CA PHE A 6 -13.26 -21.13 -0.20
C PHE A 6 -11.94 -21.21 0.56
N GLY A 7 -11.40 -22.40 0.79
CA GLY A 7 -10.11 -22.59 1.44
C GLY A 7 -8.95 -21.88 0.73
N VAL A 8 -8.90 -21.93 -0.60
CA VAL A 8 -7.91 -21.19 -1.40
C VAL A 8 -8.11 -19.68 -1.25
N ARG A 9 -9.35 -19.19 -1.42
CA ARG A 9 -9.67 -17.75 -1.29
C ARG A 9 -9.34 -17.19 0.08
N PHE A 10 -9.71 -17.88 1.17
CA PHE A 10 -9.39 -17.45 2.53
C PHE A 10 -7.88 -17.48 2.81
N ARG A 11 -7.15 -18.43 2.23
CA ARG A 11 -5.69 -18.44 2.35
C ARG A 11 -5.06 -17.22 1.68
N ILE A 12 -5.55 -16.83 0.50
CA ILE A 12 -5.10 -15.60 -0.18
C ILE A 12 -5.39 -14.39 0.70
N LEU A 13 -6.59 -14.27 1.26
CA LEU A 13 -6.94 -13.18 2.18
C LEU A 13 -6.05 -13.17 3.44
N HIS A 14 -5.72 -14.35 3.97
CA HIS A 14 -4.86 -14.47 5.13
C HIS A 14 -3.42 -14.06 4.84
N VAL A 15 -2.88 -14.46 3.68
CA VAL A 15 -1.56 -14.03 3.20
C VAL A 15 -1.51 -12.51 3.05
N ASN A 16 -2.57 -11.89 2.53
CA ASN A 16 -2.65 -10.45 2.30
C ASN A 16 -3.24 -9.66 3.48
N ALA A 17 -3.41 -10.28 4.66
CA ALA A 17 -4.13 -9.67 5.77
C ALA A 17 -3.42 -8.42 6.33
N LYS A 18 -2.10 -8.32 6.16
CA LYS A 18 -1.33 -7.14 6.58
C LYS A 18 -1.59 -5.97 5.63
N GLU A 19 -1.51 -6.20 4.33
CA GLU A 19 -1.82 -5.21 3.30
C GLU A 19 -3.27 -4.74 3.41
N ILE A 20 -4.22 -5.67 3.60
CA ILE A 20 -5.64 -5.33 3.78
C ILE A 20 -5.84 -4.42 5.00
N ARG A 21 -5.16 -4.70 6.13
CA ARG A 21 -5.25 -3.85 7.33
C ARG A 21 -4.64 -2.47 7.11
N LEU A 22 -3.58 -2.38 6.33
CA LEU A 22 -2.97 -1.11 5.94
C LEU A 22 -3.94 -0.23 5.16
N PHE A 23 -4.65 -0.79 4.18
CA PHE A 23 -5.71 -0.07 3.46
C PHE A 23 -6.95 0.20 4.32
N GLN A 24 -7.23 -0.65 5.32
CA GLN A 24 -8.38 -0.46 6.20
C GLN A 24 -8.19 0.71 7.16
N ASN A 25 -6.97 0.90 7.68
CA ASN A 25 -6.68 2.02 8.55
C ASN A 25 -5.17 2.28 8.58
N PRO A 26 -4.65 3.14 7.68
CA PRO A 26 -3.22 3.40 7.63
C PRO A 26 -2.71 4.16 8.86
N PHE A 27 -3.60 4.74 9.69
CA PHE A 27 -3.25 5.46 10.92
C PHE A 27 -3.05 4.58 12.15
N LEU A 28 -3.39 3.29 12.08
CA LEU A 28 -3.17 2.31 13.15
C LEU A 28 -2.10 1.27 12.79
N VAL A 29 -1.49 1.39 11.61
CA VAL A 29 -0.42 0.50 11.17
C VAL A 29 0.85 0.83 11.94
N ASP A 30 1.48 -0.20 12.50
CA ASP A 30 2.86 -0.11 12.97
C ASP A 30 3.79 0.00 11.75
N ILE A 31 4.46 1.15 11.64
CA ILE A 31 5.36 1.46 10.51
C ILE A 31 6.51 0.46 10.46
N ASP A 32 7.02 0.01 11.61
CA ASP A 32 8.15 -0.92 11.66
C ASP A 32 7.78 -2.34 11.17
N GLU A 33 6.48 -2.68 11.22
CA GLU A 33 5.97 -3.97 10.71
C GLU A 33 5.47 -3.92 9.27
N ALA A 34 5.39 -2.72 8.66
CA ALA A 34 4.98 -2.56 7.28
C ALA A 34 6.08 -2.99 6.30
N GLN A 35 5.71 -3.34 5.06
CA GLN A 35 6.68 -3.55 3.99
C GLN A 35 7.57 -2.31 3.85
N PRO A 36 8.90 -2.45 3.73
CA PRO A 36 9.82 -1.32 3.64
C PRO A 36 9.46 -0.29 2.57
N SER A 37 8.87 -0.76 1.46
CA SER A 37 8.40 0.11 0.37
C SER A 37 7.34 1.12 0.79
N TYR A 38 6.56 0.84 1.84
CA TYR A 38 5.46 1.71 2.30
C TYR A 38 5.81 2.55 3.52
N GLN A 39 6.93 2.29 4.20
CA GLN A 39 7.20 2.88 5.52
C GLN A 39 7.31 4.40 5.48
N PHE A 40 7.92 4.95 4.43
CA PHE A 40 8.07 6.39 4.26
C PHE A 40 6.72 7.09 4.03
N GLU A 41 5.93 6.58 3.08
CA GLU A 41 4.61 7.15 2.76
C GLU A 41 3.63 7.04 3.94
N LEU A 42 3.70 5.93 4.69
CA LEU A 42 2.95 5.76 5.93
C LEU A 42 3.36 6.77 6.99
N ALA A 43 4.66 7.02 7.17
CA ALA A 43 5.14 7.99 8.14
C ALA A 43 4.66 9.41 7.79
N GLU A 44 4.71 9.80 6.51
CA GLU A 44 4.20 11.08 6.04
C GLU A 44 2.69 11.21 6.26
N LEU A 45 1.92 10.19 5.87
CA LEU A 45 0.47 10.18 6.02
C LEU A 45 0.04 10.21 7.49
N GLN A 46 0.68 9.41 8.36
CA GLN A 46 0.36 9.34 9.78
C GLN A 46 0.74 10.61 10.56
N ASN A 47 1.73 11.38 10.08
CA ASN A 47 2.12 12.67 10.64
C ASN A 47 1.21 13.83 10.21
N CYS A 48 0.27 13.60 9.29
CA CYS A 48 -0.65 14.63 8.83
C CYS A 48 -1.95 14.64 9.67
N ASP A 49 -2.01 15.52 10.68
CA ASP A 49 -3.19 15.65 11.55
C ASP A 49 -4.47 15.96 10.76
N VAL A 50 -4.38 16.73 9.67
CA VAL A 50 -5.52 17.05 8.80
C VAL A 50 -6.13 15.78 8.18
N LEU A 51 -5.29 14.88 7.66
CA LEU A 51 -5.75 13.61 7.07
C LEU A 51 -6.26 12.66 8.15
N LYS A 52 -5.60 12.65 9.32
CA LYS A 52 -5.99 11.82 10.47
C LYS A 52 -7.36 12.21 11.03
N ASP A 53 -7.67 13.50 11.05
CA ASP A 53 -8.97 14.02 11.46
C ASP A 53 -10.04 13.73 10.40
N ALA A 54 -9.70 13.88 9.11
CA ALA A 54 -10.60 13.53 8.00
C ALA A 54 -10.97 12.03 7.94
N PHE A 55 -10.11 11.16 8.50
CA PHE A 55 -10.34 9.72 8.59
C PHE A 55 -11.46 9.34 9.59
N LYS A 56 -11.84 10.21 10.53
CA LYS A 56 -12.94 9.97 11.49
C LYS A 56 -14.12 10.88 11.13
N PRO A 57 -15.34 10.44 10.78
CA PRO A 57 -15.97 9.11 10.73
C PRO A 57 -16.47 8.78 9.30
N ASN A 58 -15.59 8.87 8.32
CA ASN A 58 -15.92 8.65 6.93
C ASN A 58 -15.80 7.17 6.56
N SER A 59 -16.56 6.73 5.54
CA SER A 59 -16.26 5.43 4.94
C SER A 59 -14.87 5.51 4.31
N LEU A 60 -14.14 4.38 4.23
CA LEU A 60 -12.86 4.31 3.52
C LEU A 60 -12.92 4.98 2.14
N ILE A 61 -14.07 4.87 1.47
CA ILE A 61 -14.35 5.46 0.17
C ILE A 61 -14.23 6.99 0.22
N ASP A 62 -14.85 7.65 1.20
CA ASP A 62 -14.84 9.12 1.31
C ASP A 62 -13.45 9.64 1.68
N PHE A 63 -12.68 8.87 2.46
CA PHE A 63 -11.28 9.20 2.77
C PHE A 63 -10.41 9.17 1.52
N TYR A 64 -10.44 8.08 0.73
CA TYR A 64 -9.64 7.97 -0.49
C TYR A 64 -10.09 8.97 -1.57
N ALA A 65 -11.38 9.33 -1.63
CA ALA A 65 -11.89 10.34 -2.56
C ALA A 65 -11.42 11.77 -2.21
N ALA A 66 -11.00 12.02 -0.97
CA ALA A 66 -10.53 13.32 -0.51
C ALA A 66 -9.01 13.52 -0.67
N LEU A 67 -8.27 12.48 -1.07
CA LEU A 67 -6.83 12.60 -1.34
C LEU A 67 -6.61 13.51 -2.57
N PRO A 68 -5.57 14.36 -2.56
CA PRO A 68 -5.20 15.12 -3.76
C PRO A 68 -4.96 14.17 -4.93
N ASN A 69 -5.47 14.50 -6.12
CA ASN A 69 -5.08 13.84 -7.37
C ASN A 69 -3.66 14.28 -7.76
N ASP A 70 -2.68 14.09 -6.89
CA ASP A 70 -1.29 14.30 -7.25
C ASP A 70 -0.74 12.97 -7.75
N THR A 71 -0.40 12.96 -9.04
CA THR A 71 0.15 11.88 -9.85
C THR A 71 -0.80 10.73 -10.22
N GLU A 72 -1.47 10.89 -11.38
CA GLU A 72 -1.48 9.78 -12.35
C GLU A 72 -0.02 9.35 -12.54
N VAL A 73 0.39 8.27 -11.88
CA VAL A 73 1.64 7.60 -12.24
C VAL A 73 1.41 7.09 -13.65
N ASP A 74 2.04 7.73 -14.65
CA ASP A 74 1.99 7.24 -16.02
C ASP A 74 2.58 5.83 -15.98
N GLU A 75 1.76 4.82 -16.25
CA GLU A 75 2.15 3.41 -16.21
C GLU A 75 3.41 3.11 -17.04
N ARG A 76 3.73 4.00 -18.01
CA ARG A 76 4.94 3.95 -18.83
C ARG A 76 6.22 4.27 -18.06
N GLU A 77 6.17 5.08 -17.00
CA GLU A 77 7.34 5.37 -16.16
C GLU A 77 7.72 4.17 -15.28
N LEU A 78 6.73 3.44 -14.76
CA LEU A 78 6.95 2.20 -13.99
C LEU A 78 7.65 1.12 -14.83
N GLN A 79 7.25 0.96 -16.10
CA GLN A 79 7.89 -0.01 -17.01
C GLN A 79 9.32 0.38 -17.39
N THR A 80 9.60 1.68 -17.48
CA THR A 80 10.93 2.19 -17.78
C THR A 80 11.88 1.99 -16.59
N ALA A 81 11.43 2.32 -15.37
CA ALA A 81 12.20 2.16 -14.13
C ALA A 81 12.55 0.69 -13.83
N VAL A 82 11.60 -0.23 -13.99
CA VAL A 82 11.81 -1.67 -13.82
C VAL A 82 12.83 -2.20 -14.83
N SER A 83 12.74 -1.76 -16.09
CA SER A 83 13.68 -2.17 -17.14
C SER A 83 15.10 -1.67 -16.90
N THR A 84 15.27 -0.43 -16.40
CA THR A 84 16.60 0.11 -16.05
C THR A 84 17.22 -0.56 -14.82
N SER A 85 16.42 -0.93 -13.81
CA SER A 85 16.93 -1.62 -12.61
C SER A 85 17.43 -3.05 -12.86
N LEU A 86 17.00 -3.68 -13.96
CA LEU A 86 17.42 -5.04 -14.34
C LEU A 86 18.72 -5.07 -15.17
N LEU A 87 19.26 -3.91 -15.56
CA LEU A 87 20.44 -3.80 -16.43
C LEU A 87 21.73 -3.42 -15.71
N GLU A 88 21.71 -3.08 -14.42
CA GLU A 88 22.94 -2.78 -13.67
C GLU A 88 23.64 -4.09 -13.24
N PRO A 89 24.79 -4.47 -13.81
CA PRO A 89 25.57 -5.58 -13.32
C PRO A 89 26.25 -5.12 -12.02
N THR A 90 26.01 -5.83 -10.92
CA THR A 90 26.78 -5.67 -9.68
C THR A 90 28.27 -5.73 -9.99
N LYS A 91 28.95 -4.58 -9.98
CA LYS A 91 30.41 -4.53 -9.95
C LYS A 91 30.84 -4.93 -8.54
N GLY A 92 31.21 -6.21 -8.40
CA GLY A 92 31.90 -6.72 -7.23
C GLY A 92 33.20 -5.96 -7.01
N LEU A 93 33.50 -5.68 -5.74
CA LEU A 93 34.84 -5.31 -5.26
C LEU A 93 35.83 -6.47 -5.43
#